data_AF-A0A2E7QGK2-F1
#
_entry.id   AF-A0A2E7QGK2-F1
#
_cell.length_a   1.000
_cell.length_b   1.000
_cell.length_c   1.000
_cell.angle_alpha   90.00
_cell.angle_beta   90.00
_cell.angle_gamma   90.00
#
_symmetry.space_group_name_H-M   'P 1'
#
loop_
_entity.id
_entity.type
_entity.pdbx_description
1 polymer ?
#
loop_
_entity_poly.entity_id
_entity_poly.type
_entity_poly.pdbx_seq_one_letter_code
_entity_poly.pdbx_strand_id
1 'polypeptide(L)'
;MLRKVFELPMNLIIGHPVIDDDHARMVRIINETAVALEESKFHEATKLIFNFIELMREHTVREEEILHGTEFPWVEEHAARHRQIMIMLPRLIDESEKIQDGGKAWDALIDKLIECLLADAFEADLAFKAHLAGHRV
;
A
#
# COMPACT_ATOMS: atom_id res chain seq x y z
N MET A 1 -8.50 -17.37 14.55
CA MET A 1 -7.74 -16.11 14.40
C MET A 1 -7.45 -15.96 12.92
N LEU A 2 -7.71 -14.79 12.33
CA LEU A 2 -7.25 -14.48 10.98
C LEU A 2 -5.71 -14.65 10.96
N ARG A 3 -5.21 -15.48 10.04
CA ARG A 3 -3.77 -15.59 9.82
C ARG A 3 -3.28 -14.22 9.35
N LYS A 4 -2.34 -13.63 10.07
CA LYS A 4 -1.62 -12.44 9.59
C LYS A 4 -0.45 -12.89 8.74
N VAL A 5 -0.42 -12.46 7.49
CA VAL A 5 0.69 -12.67 6.56
C VAL A 5 1.67 -11.50 6.54
N PHE A 6 1.20 -10.29 6.91
CA PHE A 6 2.00 -9.08 6.90
C PHE A 6 1.63 -8.12 8.03
N GLU A 7 2.65 -7.47 8.59
CA GLU A 7 2.53 -6.30 9.45
C GLU A 7 3.56 -5.27 8.99
N LEU A 8 3.17 -4.00 8.96
CA LEU A 8 4.10 -2.92 8.64
C LEU A 8 5.13 -2.77 9.78
N PRO A 9 6.44 -2.82 9.50
CA PRO A 9 7.47 -2.58 10.49
C PRO A 9 7.30 -1.23 11.21
N MET A 10 7.43 -1.20 12.54
CA MET A 10 7.20 0.02 13.34
C MET A 10 8.08 1.22 12.92
N ASN A 11 9.26 0.97 12.37
CA ASN A 11 10.15 2.03 11.89
C ASN A 11 9.63 2.73 10.62
N LEU A 12 8.67 2.12 9.92
CA LEU A 12 7.99 2.69 8.75
C LEU A 12 6.73 3.49 9.09
N ILE A 13 6.26 3.46 10.35
CA ILE A 13 5.20 4.35 10.81
C ILE A 13 5.70 5.80 10.68
N ILE A 14 4.97 6.65 9.98
CA ILE A 14 5.37 8.03 9.68
C ILE A 14 5.13 8.93 10.89
N GLY A 15 4.06 8.69 11.64
CA GLY A 15 3.64 9.52 12.77
C GLY A 15 2.67 10.63 12.39
N HIS A 16 2.14 10.61 11.16
CA HIS A 16 1.05 11.47 10.74
C HIS A 16 -0.25 10.64 10.67
N PRO A 17 -1.33 11.03 11.37
CA PRO A 17 -2.48 10.16 11.62
C PRO A 17 -3.20 9.70 10.35
N VAL A 18 -3.26 10.56 9.31
CA VAL A 18 -3.89 10.23 8.03
C VAL A 18 -3.06 9.21 7.25
N ILE A 19 -1.74 9.38 7.22
CA ILE A 19 -0.82 8.51 6.48
C ILE A 19 -0.76 7.14 7.16
N ASP A 20 -0.60 7.14 8.49
CA ASP A 20 -0.53 5.89 9.27
C ASP A 20 -1.85 5.10 9.22
N ASP A 21 -3.03 5.76 9.18
CA ASP A 21 -4.30 5.06 9.01
C ASP A 21 -4.44 4.45 7.62
N ASP A 22 -4.03 5.16 6.57
CA ASP A 22 -4.02 4.63 5.20
C ASP A 22 -3.11 3.41 5.08
N HIS A 23 -1.87 3.46 5.58
CA HIS A 23 -0.98 2.30 5.61
C HIS A 23 -1.58 1.15 6.42
N ALA A 24 -2.18 1.43 7.58
CA ALA A 24 -2.83 0.40 8.39
C ALA A 24 -4.03 -0.24 7.67
N ARG A 25 -4.79 0.54 6.89
CA ARG A 25 -5.88 0.04 6.04
C ARG A 25 -5.35 -0.84 4.92
N MET A 26 -4.27 -0.45 4.26
CA MET A 26 -3.61 -1.28 3.22
C MET A 26 -3.13 -2.62 3.80
N VAL A 27 -2.49 -2.61 4.97
CA VAL A 27 -2.10 -3.86 5.69
C VAL A 27 -3.31 -4.74 5.97
N ARG A 28 -4.45 -4.16 6.40
CA ARG A 28 -5.68 -4.94 6.62
C ARG A 28 -6.15 -5.61 5.33
N ILE A 29 -6.20 -4.85 4.23
CA ILE A 29 -6.61 -5.38 2.92
C ILE A 29 -5.67 -6.51 2.46
N ILE A 30 -4.35 -6.39 2.65
CA ILE A 30 -3.39 -7.46 2.31
C ILE A 30 -3.72 -8.75 3.07
N ASN A 31 -3.92 -8.64 4.39
CA ASN A 31 -4.21 -9.80 5.24
C ASN A 31 -5.59 -10.42 4.91
N GLU A 32 -6.60 -9.60 4.66
CA GLU A 32 -7.94 -10.05 4.23
C GLU A 32 -7.88 -10.74 2.86
N THR A 33 -7.05 -10.22 1.95
CA THR A 33 -6.84 -10.83 0.62
C THR A 33 -6.22 -12.21 0.76
N ALA A 34 -5.21 -12.36 1.62
CA ALA A 34 -4.57 -13.66 1.86
C ALA A 34 -5.57 -14.70 2.39
N VAL A 35 -6.42 -14.31 3.33
CA VAL A 35 -7.48 -15.18 3.87
C VAL A 35 -8.51 -15.54 2.79
N ALA A 36 -8.95 -14.59 1.99
CA ALA A 36 -9.88 -14.85 0.90
C ALA A 36 -9.31 -15.83 -0.13
N LEU A 37 -8.01 -15.71 -0.45
CA LEU A 37 -7.31 -16.65 -1.35
C LEU A 37 -7.20 -18.06 -0.74
N GLU A 38 -6.82 -18.17 0.55
CA GLU A 38 -6.77 -19.45 1.28
C GLU A 38 -8.14 -20.16 1.30
N GLU A 39 -9.22 -19.40 1.48
CA GLU A 39 -10.59 -19.91 1.49
C GLU A 39 -11.18 -20.11 0.08
N SER A 40 -10.37 -19.95 -0.98
CA SER A 40 -10.80 -20.04 -2.39
C SER A 40 -11.93 -19.08 -2.76
N LYS A 41 -12.05 -17.94 -2.06
CA LYS A 41 -13.00 -16.86 -2.32
C LYS A 41 -12.42 -15.85 -3.31
N PHE A 42 -12.09 -16.32 -4.52
CA PHE A 42 -11.34 -15.53 -5.51
C PHE A 42 -12.02 -14.20 -5.89
N HIS A 43 -13.35 -14.18 -6.03
CA HIS A 43 -14.08 -12.95 -6.33
C HIS A 43 -13.97 -11.90 -5.21
N GLU A 44 -13.90 -12.34 -3.95
CA GLU A 44 -13.68 -11.46 -2.81
C GLU A 44 -12.24 -10.93 -2.79
N ALA A 45 -11.26 -11.80 -3.04
CA ALA A 45 -9.86 -11.41 -3.18
C ALA A 45 -9.65 -10.35 -4.29
N THR A 46 -10.27 -10.53 -5.47
CA THR A 46 -10.20 -9.52 -6.56
C THR A 46 -10.79 -8.17 -6.13
N LYS A 47 -11.91 -8.16 -5.38
CA LYS A 47 -12.48 -6.91 -4.85
C LYS A 47 -11.55 -6.24 -3.83
N LEU A 48 -10.92 -7.02 -2.97
CA LEU A 48 -9.96 -6.50 -1.99
C LEU A 48 -8.74 -5.89 -2.68
N ILE A 49 -8.24 -6.52 -3.74
CA ILE A 49 -7.14 -5.97 -4.56
C ILE A 49 -7.57 -4.66 -5.24
N PHE A 50 -8.79 -4.59 -5.77
CA PHE A 50 -9.32 -3.34 -6.31
C PHE A 50 -9.36 -2.24 -5.22
N ASN A 51 -9.85 -2.57 -4.03
CA ASN A 51 -9.88 -1.63 -2.90
C ASN A 51 -8.47 -1.20 -2.47
N PHE A 52 -7.47 -2.07 -2.54
CA PHE A 52 -6.07 -1.72 -2.29
C PHE A 52 -5.58 -0.70 -3.30
N ILE A 53 -5.87 -0.91 -4.59
CA ILE A 53 -5.45 -0.01 -5.67
C ILE A 53 -6.08 1.37 -5.52
N GLU A 54 -7.39 1.43 -5.26
CA GLU A 54 -8.09 2.70 -5.04
C GLU A 54 -7.58 3.41 -3.78
N LEU A 55 -7.38 2.67 -2.69
CA LEU A 55 -6.81 3.24 -1.46
C LEU A 55 -5.41 3.79 -1.69
N MET A 56 -4.55 3.07 -2.42
CA MET A 56 -3.21 3.54 -2.75
C MET A 56 -3.26 4.83 -3.60
N ARG A 57 -4.15 4.92 -4.59
CA ARG A 57 -4.34 6.16 -5.38
C ARG A 57 -4.76 7.32 -4.49
N GLU A 58 -5.77 7.12 -3.66
CA GLU A 58 -6.24 8.18 -2.76
C GLU A 58 -5.19 8.58 -1.72
N HIS A 59 -4.44 7.61 -1.21
CA HIS A 59 -3.35 7.81 -0.25
C HIS A 59 -2.29 8.75 -0.84
N THR A 60 -1.82 8.47 -2.06
CA THR A 60 -0.81 9.32 -2.72
C THR A 60 -1.28 10.77 -2.90
N VAL A 61 -2.58 10.99 -3.17
CA VAL A 61 -3.15 12.33 -3.32
C VAL A 61 -3.19 13.06 -1.98
N ARG A 62 -3.70 12.41 -0.93
CA ARG A 62 -3.76 13.00 0.42
C ARG A 62 -2.37 13.32 0.93
N GLU A 63 -1.41 12.45 0.67
CA GLU A 63 -0.03 12.65 1.10
C GLU A 63 0.63 13.83 0.39
N GLU A 64 0.51 13.91 -0.94
CA GLU A 64 1.03 15.04 -1.71
C GLU A 64 0.41 16.38 -1.25
N GLU A 65 -0.88 16.40 -0.92
CA GLU A 65 -1.55 17.56 -0.32
C GLU A 65 -0.96 17.95 1.05
N ILE A 66 -0.69 16.97 1.92
CA ILE A 66 -0.05 17.19 3.22
C ILE A 66 1.38 17.73 3.05
N LEU A 67 2.15 17.15 2.14
CA LEU A 67 3.53 17.56 1.88
C LEU A 67 3.59 18.96 1.27
N HIS A 68 2.65 19.30 0.39
CA HIS A 68 2.52 20.66 -0.14
C HIS A 68 2.16 21.66 0.97
N GLY A 69 1.20 21.32 1.83
CA GLY A 69 0.79 22.16 2.95
C GLY A 69 1.85 22.36 4.04
N THR A 70 2.84 21.48 4.11
CA THR A 70 3.99 21.59 5.03
C THR A 70 5.25 22.11 4.35
N GLU A 71 5.15 22.59 3.10
CA GLU A 71 6.27 23.12 2.32
C GLU A 71 7.46 22.14 2.21
N PHE A 72 7.18 20.84 2.09
CA PHE A 72 8.23 19.85 1.89
C PHE A 72 8.97 20.14 0.57
N PRO A 73 10.31 20.25 0.58
CA PRO A 73 11.04 20.76 -0.59
C PRO A 73 11.11 19.80 -1.78
N TRP A 74 10.78 18.51 -1.59
CA TRP A 74 10.92 17.45 -2.60
C TRP A 74 9.59 16.79 -2.98
N VAL A 75 8.49 17.54 -2.96
CA VAL A 75 7.15 17.03 -3.32
C VAL A 75 7.12 16.45 -4.72
N GLU A 76 7.79 17.09 -5.69
CA GLU A 76 7.79 16.61 -7.08
C GLU A 76 8.55 15.30 -7.26
N GLU A 77 9.71 15.15 -6.59
CA GLU A 77 10.47 13.90 -6.58
C GLU A 77 9.70 12.77 -5.87
N HIS A 78 8.95 13.11 -4.83
CA HIS A 78 8.09 12.18 -4.12
C HIS A 78 6.91 11.73 -5.01
N ALA A 79 6.18 12.67 -5.62
CA ALA A 79 5.10 12.35 -6.57
C ALA A 79 5.61 11.55 -7.79
N ALA A 80 6.87 11.76 -8.20
CA ALA A 80 7.49 10.94 -9.24
C ALA A 80 7.66 9.47 -8.83
N ARG A 81 7.98 9.19 -7.56
CA ARG A 81 8.03 7.81 -7.02
C ARG A 81 6.63 7.19 -6.98
N HIS A 82 5.61 7.92 -6.52
CA HIS A 82 4.23 7.45 -6.56
C HIS A 82 3.79 7.07 -7.98
N ARG A 83 4.11 7.88 -8.98
CA ARG A 83 3.82 7.54 -10.39
C ARG A 83 4.44 6.22 -10.84
N GLN A 84 5.64 5.87 -10.34
CA GLN A 84 6.27 4.59 -10.64
C GLN A 84 5.52 3.42 -10.00
N ILE A 85 5.09 3.56 -8.74
CA ILE A 85 4.27 2.57 -8.03
C ILE A 85 2.91 2.39 -8.74
N MET A 86 2.28 3.49 -9.15
CA MET A 86 0.97 3.48 -9.82
C MET A 86 0.96 2.74 -11.16
N ILE A 87 2.10 2.65 -11.86
CA ILE A 87 2.22 1.90 -13.12
C ILE A 87 2.12 0.38 -12.87
N MET A 88 2.52 -0.07 -11.68
CA MET A 88 2.52 -1.50 -11.32
C MET A 88 1.13 -1.99 -10.91
N LEU A 89 0.31 -1.11 -10.32
CA LEU A 89 -0.98 -1.47 -9.74
C LEU A 89 -2.00 -2.12 -10.69
N PRO A 90 -2.25 -1.62 -11.93
CA PRO A 90 -3.24 -2.25 -12.81
C PRO A 90 -2.92 -3.70 -13.16
N ARG A 91 -1.63 -4.07 -13.18
CA ARG A 91 -1.20 -5.44 -13.47
C ARG A 91 -1.63 -6.43 -12.40
N LEU A 92 -1.87 -5.97 -11.16
CA LEU A 92 -2.31 -6.81 -10.05
C LEU A 92 -3.72 -7.39 -10.29
N ILE A 93 -4.61 -6.63 -10.92
CA ILE A 93 -5.96 -7.10 -11.28
C ILE A 93 -5.86 -8.20 -12.33
N ASP A 94 -5.16 -7.90 -13.43
CA ASP A 94 -4.94 -8.85 -14.53
C ASP A 94 -4.29 -10.16 -14.05
N GLU A 95 -3.37 -10.07 -13.10
CA GLU A 95 -2.73 -11.22 -12.49
C GLU A 95 -3.69 -11.98 -11.58
N SER A 96 -4.48 -11.29 -10.75
CA SER A 96 -5.47 -11.91 -9.86
C SER A 96 -6.52 -12.74 -10.61
N GLU A 97 -6.99 -12.26 -11.76
CA GLU A 97 -8.01 -12.94 -12.57
C GLU A 97 -7.48 -14.20 -13.28
N LYS A 98 -6.16 -14.28 -13.48
CA LYS A 98 -5.51 -15.42 -14.15
C LYS A 98 -5.17 -16.56 -13.20
N ILE A 99 -5.31 -16.36 -11.89
CA ILE A 99 -4.97 -17.40 -10.92
C ILE A 99 -6.09 -18.45 -10.91
N GLN A 100 -5.82 -19.55 -11.61
CA GLN A 100 -6.72 -20.71 -11.69
C GLN A 100 -6.25 -21.89 -10.83
N ASP A 101 -4.98 -21.91 -10.39
CA ASP A 101 -4.40 -23.05 -9.68
C ASP A 101 -3.24 -22.64 -8.75
N GLY A 102 -3.26 -23.16 -7.51
CA GLY A 102 -2.10 -23.29 -6.62
C GLY A 102 -1.76 -22.12 -5.68
N GLY A 103 -1.40 -22.48 -4.43
CA GLY A 103 -0.94 -21.54 -3.40
C GLY A 103 0.27 -20.68 -3.79
N LYS A 104 1.19 -21.18 -4.63
CA LYS A 104 2.37 -20.40 -5.08
C LYS A 104 2.01 -19.14 -5.88
N ALA A 105 0.91 -19.17 -6.64
CA ALA A 105 0.46 -18.00 -7.38
C ALA A 105 -0.18 -16.96 -6.45
N TRP A 106 -0.83 -17.41 -5.37
CA TRP A 106 -1.36 -16.54 -4.31
C TRP A 106 -0.24 -15.88 -3.52
N ASP A 107 0.78 -16.64 -3.12
CA ASP A 107 1.95 -16.11 -2.41
C ASP A 107 2.59 -14.97 -3.21
N ALA A 108 2.82 -15.17 -4.52
CA ALA A 108 3.39 -14.14 -5.40
C ALA A 108 2.50 -12.89 -5.54
N LEU A 109 1.17 -13.03 -5.50
CA LEU A 109 0.26 -11.89 -5.55
C LEU A 109 0.28 -11.10 -4.24
N ILE A 110 0.31 -11.79 -3.10
CA ILE A 110 0.45 -11.18 -1.78
C ILE A 110 1.80 -10.47 -1.67
N ASP A 111 2.88 -11.10 -2.11
CA ASP A 111 4.22 -10.51 -2.13
C ASP A 111 4.22 -9.19 -2.93
N LYS A 112 3.55 -9.14 -4.08
CA LYS A 112 3.45 -7.89 -4.87
C LYS A 112 2.67 -6.78 -4.19
N LEU A 113 1.60 -7.09 -3.46
CA LEU A 113 0.88 -6.09 -2.66
C LEU A 113 1.77 -5.53 -1.55
N ILE A 114 2.53 -6.41 -0.89
CA ILE A 114 3.50 -6.03 0.14
C ILE A 114 4.62 -5.18 -0.47
N GLU A 115 5.16 -5.58 -1.62
CA GLU A 115 6.19 -4.83 -2.35
C GLU A 115 5.71 -3.42 -2.70
N CYS A 116 4.46 -3.26 -3.17
CA CYS A 116 3.91 -1.93 -3.45
C CYS A 116 3.84 -1.06 -2.20
N LEU A 117 3.34 -1.59 -1.08
CA LEU A 117 3.26 -0.86 0.18
C LEU A 117 4.64 -0.56 0.79
N LEU A 118 5.61 -1.46 0.65
CA LEU A 118 6.97 -1.22 1.12
C LEU A 118 7.70 -0.21 0.24
N ALA A 119 7.52 -0.25 -1.08
CA ALA A 119 8.10 0.75 -1.97
C ALA A 119 7.62 2.17 -1.60
N ASP A 120 6.34 2.30 -1.28
CA ASP A 120 5.72 3.52 -0.76
C ASP A 120 6.33 3.92 0.60
N ALA A 121 6.03 3.16 1.65
CA ALA A 121 6.39 3.47 3.02
C ALA A 121 7.90 3.57 3.30
N PHE A 122 8.73 2.79 2.59
CA PHE A 122 10.19 2.78 2.78
C PHE A 122 10.92 3.70 1.81
N GLU A 123 10.64 3.62 0.51
CA GLU A 123 11.43 4.33 -0.51
C GLU A 123 10.94 5.75 -0.77
N ALA A 124 9.64 6.01 -0.58
CA ALA A 124 9.05 7.34 -0.73
C ALA A 124 8.89 8.02 0.63
N ASP A 125 8.20 7.39 1.58
CA ASP A 125 7.63 8.13 2.72
C ASP A 125 8.63 8.44 3.82
N LEU A 126 9.58 7.52 4.02
CA LEU A 126 10.61 7.66 5.02
C LEU A 126 11.45 8.94 4.82
N ALA A 127 11.49 9.47 3.58
CA ALA A 127 12.18 10.70 3.24
C ALA A 127 11.57 11.95 3.90
N PHE A 128 10.26 12.00 4.13
CA PHE A 128 9.60 13.15 4.76
C PHE A 128 9.22 12.92 6.22
N LYS A 129 9.37 11.70 6.76
CA LYS A 129 9.06 11.39 8.17
C LYS A 129 9.65 12.40 9.15
N ALA A 130 10.93 12.74 9.00
CA ALA A 130 11.60 13.73 9.86
C ALA A 130 11.07 15.16 9.65
N HIS A 131 10.65 15.49 8.42
CA HIS A 131 10.05 16.78 8.09
C HIS A 131 8.71 16.97 8.80
N LEU A 132 7.81 15.97 8.72
CA LEU A 132 6.49 16.02 9.36
C LEU A 132 6.58 16.04 10.89
N ALA A 133 7.56 15.35 11.49
CA ALA A 133 7.80 15.42 12.94
C ALA A 133 8.08 16.85 13.45
N GLY A 134 8.66 17.71 12.60
CA GLY A 134 8.90 19.13 12.89
C GLY A 134 7.68 20.03 12.74
N HIS A 135 6.64 19.56 12.04
CA HIS A 135 5.47 20.36 11.64
C HIS A 135 4.18 20.04 12.41
N ARG A 136 4.26 19.27 13.53
CA ARG A 136 3.15 18.87 14.42
C ARG A 136 1.77 19.36 13.95
N VAL A 137 1.19 18.60 13.03
CA VAL A 137 -0.20 18.74 12.60
C VAL A 137 -1.07 17.87 13.50
#